data_AF-A0A7Y5NJ63-F1
#
_entry.id   AF-A0A7Y5NJ63-F1
#
_cell.length_a   1.000
_cell.length_b   1.000
_cell.length_c   1.000
_cell.angle_alpha   90.00
_cell.angle_beta   90.00
_cell.angle_gamma   90.00
#
_symmetry.space_group_name_H-M   'P 1'
#
loop_
_entity.id
_entity.type
_entity.pdbx_description
1 polymer ?
#
loop_
_entity_poly.entity_id
_entity_poly.type
_entity_poly.pdbx_seq_one_letter_code
_entity_poly.pdbx_strand_id
1 'polypeptide(L)'
;WHMQITFEVPAELDDKISLLMQNLNVTKSALMRAALEYFVNTYSPPPASSPYERAKDLIGVFESNIPDLGSNHEKHLAARFKK
;
A
#
# COMPACT_ATOMS: atom_id res chain seq x y z
N TRP A 1 -18.66 4.81 -12.74
CA TRP A 1 -19.50 4.76 -11.52
C TRP A 1 -19.40 6.10 -10.82
N HIS A 2 -20.51 6.81 -10.62
CA HIS A 2 -20.54 8.03 -9.81
C HIS A 2 -21.08 7.67 -8.42
N MET A 3 -20.25 7.86 -7.39
CA MET A 3 -20.64 7.69 -6.00
C MET A 3 -21.12 9.04 -5.45
N GLN A 4 -22.31 9.06 -4.85
CA GLN A 4 -22.84 10.22 -4.14
C GLN A 4 -22.82 9.94 -2.63
N ILE A 5 -22.32 10.90 -1.84
CA ILE A 5 -22.29 10.83 -0.38
C ILE A 5 -23.05 12.03 0.16
N THR A 6 -23.96 11.77 1.10
CA THR A 6 -24.65 12.80 1.89
C THR A 6 -24.31 12.58 3.35
N PHE A 7 -23.89 13.62 4.05
CA PHE A 7 -23.58 13.58 5.47
C PHE A 7 -24.05 14.88 6.13
N GLU A 8 -24.38 14.79 7.42
CA GLU A 8 -24.73 15.94 8.22
C GLU A 8 -23.46 16.60 8.76
N VAL A 9 -23.42 17.93 8.67
CA VAL A 9 -22.28 18.72 9.12
C VAL A 9 -22.70 19.51 10.35
N PRO A 10 -22.00 19.39 11.49
CA PRO A 10 -22.27 20.21 12.65
C PRO A 10 -22.15 21.70 12.31
N ALA A 11 -23.04 22.53 12.86
CA ALA A 11 -23.08 23.97 12.56
C ALA A 11 -21.72 24.66 12.77
N GLU A 12 -20.99 24.29 13.83
CA GLU A 12 -19.65 24.80 14.14
C GLU A 12 -18.61 24.56 13.03
N LEU A 13 -18.81 23.52 12.22
CA LEU A 13 -17.91 23.16 11.13
C LEU A 13 -18.28 23.89 9.83
N ASP A 14 -19.56 24.20 9.61
CA ASP A 14 -20.03 24.84 8.38
C ASP A 14 -19.47 26.27 8.23
N ASP A 15 -19.40 27.02 9.33
CA ASP A 15 -18.77 28.36 9.36
C ASP A 15 -17.29 28.29 8.98
N LYS A 16 -16.56 27.31 9.54
CA LYS A 16 -15.14 27.11 9.25
C LYS A 16 -14.92 26.69 7.81
N ILE A 17 -15.75 25.79 7.29
CA ILE A 17 -15.72 25.35 5.89
C ILE A 17 -15.95 26.54 4.96
N SER A 18 -16.94 27.38 5.25
CA SER A 18 -17.28 28.56 4.45
C SER A 18 -16.14 29.56 4.40
N LEU A 19 -15.52 29.87 5.55
CA LEU A 19 -14.34 30.74 5.60
C LEU A 19 -13.17 30.16 4.80
N LEU A 20 -12.93 28.86 4.94
CA LEU A 20 -11.85 28.17 4.24
C LEU A 20 -12.04 28.20 2.71
N MET A 21 -13.28 27.99 2.25
CA MET A 21 -13.64 28.09 0.84
C MET A 21 -13.38 29.48 0.27
N GLN A 22 -13.71 30.53 1.02
CA GLN A 22 -13.47 31.91 0.62
C GLN A 22 -11.96 32.20 0.50
N ASN A 23 -11.19 31.80 1.52
CA ASN A 23 -9.74 32.03 1.55
C ASN A 23 -8.99 31.29 0.43
N LEU A 24 -9.42 30.07 0.11
CA LEU A 24 -8.80 29.25 -0.94
C LEU A 24 -9.41 29.50 -2.33
N ASN A 25 -10.51 30.26 -2.41
CA ASN A 25 -11.30 30.47 -3.62
C ASN A 25 -11.69 29.16 -4.34
N VAL A 26 -12.22 28.20 -3.57
CA VAL A 26 -12.63 26.88 -4.07
C VAL A 26 -14.10 26.58 -3.79
N THR A 27 -14.70 25.72 -4.62
CA THR A 27 -16.08 25.26 -4.41
C THR A 27 -16.17 24.26 -3.26
N LYS A 28 -17.35 24.12 -2.64
CA LYS A 28 -17.61 23.13 -1.58
C LYS A 28 -17.26 21.71 -2.05
N SER A 29 -17.63 21.38 -3.29
CA SER A 29 -17.32 20.06 -3.87
C SER A 29 -15.82 19.82 -4.03
N ALA A 30 -15.05 20.84 -4.44
CA ALA A 30 -13.61 20.74 -4.59
C ALA A 30 -12.93 20.56 -3.23
N LEU A 31 -13.33 21.37 -2.23
CA LEU A 31 -12.82 21.26 -0.87
C LEU A 31 -13.10 19.88 -0.26
N MET A 32 -14.33 19.38 -0.39
CA MET A 32 -14.69 18.07 0.15
C MET A 32 -13.94 16.92 -0.54
N ARG A 33 -13.71 16.99 -1.85
CA ARG A 33 -12.87 16.01 -2.56
C ARG A 33 -11.44 16.04 -2.04
N ALA A 34 -10.84 17.21 -1.91
CA ALA A 34 -9.48 17.37 -1.41
C ALA A 34 -9.34 16.86 0.03
N ALA A 35 -10.32 17.15 0.89
CA ALA A 35 -10.35 16.65 2.26
C ALA A 35 -10.44 15.12 2.33
N LEU A 36 -11.30 14.51 1.50
CA LEU A 36 -11.43 13.06 1.42
C LEU A 36 -10.15 12.41 0.88
N GLU A 37 -9.56 12.97 -0.18
CA GLU A 37 -8.30 12.48 -0.74
C GLU A 37 -7.16 12.56 0.27
N TYR A 38 -7.04 13.70 0.96
CA TYR A 38 -6.06 13.88 2.03
C TYR A 38 -6.27 12.86 3.14
N PHE A 39 -7.50 12.67 3.60
CA PHE A 39 -7.80 11.72 4.67
C PHE A 39 -7.48 10.28 4.25
N VAL A 40 -7.91 9.86 3.07
CA VAL A 40 -7.62 8.51 2.55
C VAL A 40 -6.11 8.31 2.37
N ASN A 41 -5.38 9.26 1.81
CA ASN A 41 -3.94 9.13 1.63
C ASN A 41 -3.17 9.13 2.96
N THR A 42 -3.66 9.85 3.97
CA THR A 42 -3.01 9.94 5.28
C THR A 42 -3.24 8.70 6.13
N TYR A 43 -4.44 8.11 6.05
CA TYR A 43 -4.86 7.02 6.93
C TYR A 43 -5.05 5.68 6.24
N SER A 44 -4.93 5.60 4.92
CA SER A 44 -4.93 4.30 4.24
C SER A 44 -3.74 3.48 4.76
N PRO A 45 -3.98 2.24 5.20
CA PRO A 45 -2.88 1.35 5.50
C PRO A 45 -2.01 1.25 4.25
N PRO A 46 -0.68 1.17 4.40
CA PRO A 46 0.19 0.88 3.27
C PRO A 46 -0.37 -0.35 2.55
N PRO A 47 -0.36 -0.37 1.20
CA PRO A 47 -0.87 -1.50 0.45
C PRO A 47 -0.28 -2.76 1.05
N ALA A 48 -1.13 -3.76 1.34
CA ALA A 48 -0.71 -5.00 1.97
C ALA A 48 0.57 -5.46 1.28
N SER A 49 1.70 -5.37 1.99
CA SER A 49 3.00 -5.59 1.38
C SER A 49 2.96 -6.97 0.76
N SER A 50 3.22 -7.03 -0.55
CA SER A 50 3.26 -8.30 -1.28
C SER A 50 4.08 -9.29 -0.45
N PRO A 51 3.71 -10.58 -0.37
CA PRO A 51 4.54 -11.58 0.28
C PRO A 51 6.02 -11.49 -0.13
N TYR A 52 6.28 -11.07 -1.37
CA TYR A 52 7.60 -10.72 -1.87
C TYR A 52 8.26 -9.55 -1.14
N GLU A 53 7.58 -8.39 -1.01
CA GLU A 53 8.12 -7.21 -0.31
C GLU A 53 8.39 -7.49 1.18
N ARG A 54 7.58 -8.37 1.80
CA ARG A 54 7.79 -8.79 3.21
C ARG A 54 8.98 -9.72 3.41
N ALA A 55 9.40 -10.42 2.36
CA ALA A 55 10.48 -11.40 2.42
C ALA A 55 11.70 -10.95 1.59
N LYS A 56 11.71 -9.72 1.05
CA LYS A 56 12.74 -9.23 0.14
C LYS A 56 14.13 -9.21 0.79
N ASP A 57 14.19 -8.97 2.09
CA ASP A 57 15.38 -9.04 2.94
C ASP A 57 15.82 -10.49 3.26
N LEU A 58 14.90 -11.45 3.16
CA LEU A 58 15.15 -12.89 3.31
C LEU A 58 15.45 -13.59 1.97
N ILE A 59 15.05 -12.99 0.85
CA ILE A 59 15.25 -13.52 -0.50
C ILE A 59 16.57 -12.96 -1.05
N GLY A 60 17.58 -13.81 -1.07
CA GLY A 60 18.89 -13.50 -1.62
C GLY A 60 19.75 -14.76 -1.71
N VAL A 61 20.87 -14.69 -2.41
CA VAL A 61 21.85 -15.77 -2.43
C VAL A 61 22.77 -15.57 -1.23
N PHE A 62 22.72 -16.49 -0.27
CA PHE A 62 23.69 -16.55 0.81
C PHE A 62 24.91 -17.31 0.32
N GLU A 63 26.03 -16.62 0.08
CA GLU A 63 27.32 -17.27 -0.22
C GLU A 63 27.91 -17.87 1.06
N SER A 64 27.40 -19.04 1.44
CA SER A 64 28.17 -19.96 2.25
C SER A 64 29.18 -20.60 1.30
N ASN A 65 30.48 -20.50 1.55
CA ASN A 65 31.52 -21.22 0.79
C ASN A 65 31.41 -22.77 0.91
N ILE A 66 30.26 -23.26 1.39
CA ILE A 66 29.86 -24.65 1.52
C ILE A 66 28.90 -24.93 0.37
N PRO A 67 29.26 -25.79 -0.59
CA PRO A 67 28.39 -26.12 -1.71
C PRO A 67 27.09 -26.73 -1.18
N ASP A 68 25.97 -26.09 -1.46
CA ASP A 68 24.66 -26.53 -1.03
C ASP A 68 24.13 -27.64 -1.96
N LEU A 69 23.04 -28.30 -1.52
CA LEU A 69 22.39 -29.36 -2.30
C LEU A 69 21.75 -28.82 -3.59
N GLY A 70 21.42 -27.53 -3.65
CA GLY A 70 20.93 -26.85 -4.86
C GLY A 70 22.01 -26.74 -5.95
N SER A 71 23.24 -26.40 -5.56
CA SER A 71 24.40 -26.35 -6.47
C SER A 71 24.75 -27.70 -7.09
N ASN A 72 24.37 -28.81 -6.44
CA ASN A 72 24.69 -30.17 -6.87
C ASN A 72 23.42 -30.99 -7.16
N HIS A 73 22.33 -30.31 -7.53
CA HIS A 73 21.00 -30.89 -7.69
C HIS A 73 20.99 -32.06 -8.68
N GLU A 74 21.70 -31.94 -9.80
CA GLU A 74 21.83 -33.01 -10.79
C GLU A 74 22.46 -34.29 -10.20
N LYS A 75 23.55 -34.17 -9.43
CA LYS A 75 24.19 -35.34 -8.82
C LYS A 75 23.32 -35.98 -7.75
N HIS A 76 22.56 -35.17 -7.01
CA HIS A 76 21.67 -35.66 -5.95
C HIS A 76 20.43 -36.37 -6.52
N LEU A 77 19.84 -35.84 -7.59
CA LEU A 77 18.76 -36.50 -8.32
C LEU A 77 19.26 -37.77 -9.03
N ALA A 78 20.41 -37.72 -9.69
CA ALA A 78 20.98 -38.89 -10.38
C ALA A 78 21.27 -40.06 -9.43
N ALA A 79 21.70 -39.78 -8.19
CA ALA A 79 21.87 -40.81 -7.16
C ALA A 79 20.53 -41.41 -6.70
N ARG A 80 19.45 -40.63 -6.71
CA ARG A 80 18.10 -41.06 -6.28
C ARG A 80 17.36 -41.90 -7.32
N PHE A 81 17.71 -41.74 -8.61
CA PHE A 81 17.09 -42.47 -9.73
C PHE A 81 17.93 -43.63 -10.28
N LYS A 82 19.15 -43.86 -9.75
CA LYS A 82 19.91 -45.09 -10.05
C LYS A 82 19.33 -46.27 -9.27
N LYS A 83 18.59 -47.13 -9.97
CA LYS A 83 18.27 -48.50 -9.58
C LYS A 83 18.76 -49.44 -10.67
#